data_AF-A0A9E8CE48-F1
#
_entry.id   AF-A0A9E8CE48-F1
#
_cell.length_a   1.000
_cell.length_b   1.000
_cell.length_c   1.000
_cell.angle_alpha   90.00
_cell.angle_beta   90.00
_cell.angle_gamma   90.00
#
_symmetry.space_group_name_H-M   'P 1'
#
loop_
_entity.id
_entity.type
_entity.pdbx_description
1 polymer ?
#
loop_
_entity_poly.entity_id
_entity_poly.type
_entity_poly.pdbx_seq_one_letter_code
_entity_poly.pdbx_strand_id
1 'polypeptide(L)'
;MKPIACLFAAFAALPVLAHAQTVQMPDVLAAEHALSLGKPVTATIDLTRCTGDTATTPAGTTRGGVTVNPYRIQPDNTLSFSDTHFTVRSDGTPITQFLRYSIDTSGTARFSSYIFAMPAYTLQSQVSYTCKLGEGVKLFARF
;
A
#
# COMPACT_ATOMS: atom_id res chain seq x y z
N MET A 1 -15.69 -71.02 -5.77
CA MET A 1 -16.03 -69.58 -5.77
C MET A 1 -15.42 -68.97 -4.51
N LYS A 2 -14.46 -68.05 -4.64
CA LYS A 2 -13.70 -67.42 -3.54
C LYS A 2 -13.82 -65.90 -3.72
N PRO A 3 -14.24 -65.11 -2.71
CA PRO A 3 -14.39 -63.68 -2.89
C PRO A 3 -13.01 -63.02 -2.83
N ILE A 4 -12.70 -62.22 -3.85
CA ILE A 4 -11.55 -61.31 -3.87
C ILE A 4 -12.02 -60.06 -3.12
N ALA A 5 -11.46 -59.82 -1.94
CA ALA A 5 -11.71 -58.60 -1.18
C ALA A 5 -10.87 -57.46 -1.78
N CYS A 6 -11.53 -56.54 -2.50
CA CYS A 6 -10.92 -55.27 -2.91
C CYS A 6 -10.71 -54.39 -1.68
N LEU A 7 -9.47 -54.29 -1.20
CA LEU A 7 -9.07 -53.22 -0.29
C LEU A 7 -9.03 -51.91 -1.08
N PHE A 8 -10.06 -51.07 -0.90
CA PHE A 8 -10.01 -49.66 -1.27
C PHE A 8 -9.16 -48.91 -0.24
N ALA A 9 -7.89 -48.65 -0.56
CA ALA A 9 -7.06 -47.74 0.19
C ALA A 9 -7.54 -46.30 -0.06
N ALA A 10 -8.29 -45.74 0.89
CA ALA A 10 -8.71 -44.34 0.84
C ALA A 10 -7.49 -43.44 1.13
N PHE A 11 -6.92 -42.85 0.09
CA PHE A 11 -5.95 -41.76 0.22
C PHE A 11 -6.67 -40.53 0.77
N ALA A 12 -6.55 -40.29 2.08
CA ALA A 12 -6.98 -39.04 2.69
C ALA A 12 -6.07 -37.90 2.18
N ALA A 13 -6.54 -37.15 1.19
CA ALA A 13 -5.88 -35.91 0.77
C ALA A 13 -6.05 -34.88 1.89
N LEU A 14 -5.00 -34.68 2.69
CA LEU A 14 -4.95 -33.60 3.66
C LEU A 14 -4.92 -32.27 2.89
N PRO A 15 -5.82 -31.32 3.18
CA PRO A 15 -5.79 -30.02 2.54
C PRO A 15 -4.52 -29.31 2.99
N VAL A 16 -3.59 -29.06 2.06
CA VAL A 16 -2.45 -28.18 2.31
C VAL A 16 -3.02 -26.78 2.49
N LEU A 17 -2.94 -26.26 3.71
CA LEU A 17 -3.21 -24.86 4.00
C LEU A 17 -2.12 -24.02 3.32
N ALA A 18 -2.40 -23.56 2.09
CA ALA A 18 -1.58 -22.59 1.41
C ALA A 18 -1.57 -21.30 2.25
N HIS A 19 -0.48 -21.07 2.97
CA HIS A 19 -0.27 -19.82 3.67
C HIS A 19 0.06 -18.77 2.63
N ALA A 20 -0.87 -17.83 2.44
CA ALA A 20 -0.66 -16.73 1.52
C ALA A 20 0.63 -15.98 1.88
N GLN A 21 1.58 -15.95 0.96
CA GLN A 21 2.92 -15.41 1.19
C GLN A 21 2.91 -13.91 0.89
N THR A 22 3.38 -13.10 1.84
CA THR A 22 3.61 -11.67 1.63
C THR A 22 5.04 -11.46 1.14
N VAL A 23 5.18 -10.94 -0.08
CA VAL A 23 6.48 -10.70 -0.71
C VAL A 23 6.66 -9.21 -0.94
N GLN A 24 7.81 -8.66 -0.57
CA GLN A 24 8.15 -7.27 -0.88
C GLN A 24 8.43 -7.14 -2.39
N MET A 25 7.81 -6.16 -3.03
CA MET A 25 8.03 -5.88 -4.45
C MET A 25 9.32 -5.07 -4.62
N PRO A 26 10.25 -5.51 -5.49
CA PRO A 26 11.53 -4.83 -5.68
C PRO A 26 11.42 -3.49 -6.42
N ASP A 27 10.42 -3.35 -7.28
CA ASP A 27 10.21 -2.19 -8.15
C ASP A 27 8.72 -1.98 -8.47
N VAL A 28 8.44 -0.92 -9.24
CA VAL A 28 7.09 -0.56 -9.67
C VAL A 28 6.50 -1.58 -10.65
N LEU A 29 7.32 -2.17 -11.53
CA LEU A 29 6.84 -3.14 -12.53
C LEU A 29 6.35 -4.43 -11.87
N ALA A 30 7.03 -4.91 -10.83
CA ALA A 30 6.60 -6.05 -10.04
C ALA A 30 5.27 -5.77 -9.32
N ALA A 31 5.11 -4.56 -8.78
CA ALA A 31 3.86 -4.13 -8.15
C ALA A 31 2.72 -3.99 -9.17
N GLU A 32 2.98 -3.41 -10.34
CA GLU A 32 2.03 -3.32 -11.45
C GLU A 32 1.57 -4.70 -11.90
N HIS A 33 2.50 -5.63 -12.09
CA HIS A 33 2.18 -7.00 -12.47
C HIS A 33 1.32 -7.71 -11.41
N ALA A 34 1.62 -7.54 -10.12
CA ALA A 34 0.78 -8.09 -9.05
C ALA A 34 -0.64 -7.48 -9.07
N LEU A 35 -0.73 -6.16 -9.21
CA LEU A 35 -2.00 -5.44 -9.28
C LEU A 35 -2.84 -5.86 -10.50
N SER A 36 -2.23 -6.03 -11.67
CA SER A 36 -2.93 -6.43 -12.90
C SER A 36 -3.46 -7.87 -12.84
N LEU A 37 -2.84 -8.72 -12.02
CA LEU A 37 -3.35 -10.05 -11.69
C LEU A 37 -4.44 -10.03 -10.59
N GLY A 38 -4.84 -8.86 -10.11
CA GLY A 38 -5.81 -8.70 -9.04
C GLY A 38 -5.28 -9.11 -7.66
N LYS A 39 -3.96 -9.23 -7.49
CA LYS A 39 -3.37 -9.57 -6.19
C LYS A 39 -3.48 -8.37 -5.24
N PRO A 40 -3.79 -8.59 -3.95
CA PRO A 40 -3.75 -7.53 -2.96
C PRO A 40 -2.33 -6.98 -2.83
N VAL A 41 -2.19 -5.66 -2.99
CA VAL A 41 -0.94 -4.94 -2.76
C VAL A 41 -1.14 -3.92 -1.64
N THR A 42 -0.19 -3.86 -0.72
CA THR A 42 -0.14 -2.87 0.36
C THR A 42 1.12 -2.03 0.25
N ALA A 43 1.00 -0.74 0.53
CA ALA A 43 2.13 0.16 0.70
C ALA A 43 2.35 0.43 2.19
N THR A 44 3.60 0.44 2.63
CA THR A 44 4.01 1.00 3.93
C THR A 44 4.85 2.24 3.71
N ILE A 45 4.69 3.22 4.59
CA ILE A 45 5.50 4.44 4.59
C ILE A 45 6.17 4.65 5.94
N ASP A 46 7.42 5.09 5.90
CA ASP A 46 8.18 5.57 7.04
C ASP A 46 8.72 6.96 6.72
N LEU A 47 8.03 8.00 7.21
CA LEU A 47 8.38 9.38 6.91
C LEU A 47 9.69 9.83 7.58
N THR A 48 10.20 9.08 8.58
CA THR A 48 11.53 9.34 9.16
C THR A 48 12.67 9.03 8.20
N ARG A 49 12.36 8.32 7.11
CA ARG A 49 13.27 7.93 6.03
C ARG A 49 13.02 8.74 4.75
N CYS A 50 12.27 9.83 4.84
CA CYS A 50 11.92 10.69 3.71
C CYS A 50 12.38 12.13 3.96
N THR A 51 12.51 12.89 2.87
CA THR A 51 12.88 14.30 2.91
C THR A 51 11.67 15.16 2.56
N GLY A 52 11.44 16.24 3.33
CA GLY A 52 10.41 17.21 3.01
C GLY A 52 10.69 17.90 1.67
N ASP A 53 9.65 18.16 0.89
CA ASP A 53 9.81 18.66 -0.48
C ASP A 53 10.13 20.15 -0.59
N THR A 54 9.95 20.88 0.51
CA THR A 54 10.33 22.28 0.63
C THR A 54 11.21 22.44 1.86
N ALA A 55 12.00 23.51 1.89
CA ALA A 55 12.80 23.88 3.05
C ALA A 55 11.97 24.13 4.33
N THR A 56 10.67 24.36 4.17
CA THR A 56 9.72 24.62 5.27
C THR A 56 8.91 23.40 5.68
N THR A 57 8.98 22.30 4.93
CA THR A 57 8.27 21.07 5.29
C THR A 57 8.95 20.47 6.52
N PRO A 58 8.23 20.24 7.63
CA PRO A 58 8.80 19.62 8.82
C PRO A 58 9.37 18.23 8.52
N ALA A 59 10.34 17.77 9.33
CA ALA A 59 10.82 16.40 9.24
C ALA A 59 9.67 15.42 9.50
N GLY A 60 9.63 14.35 8.70
CA GLY A 60 8.64 13.30 8.87
C GLY A 60 8.87 12.49 10.14
N THR A 61 7.82 12.27 10.92
CA THR A 61 7.91 11.57 12.22
C THR A 61 7.03 10.33 12.32
N THR A 62 6.15 10.11 11.33
CA THR A 62 5.12 9.07 11.39
C THR A 62 5.42 7.91 10.45
N ARG A 63 4.84 6.76 10.78
CA ARG A 63 4.86 5.53 9.99
C ARG A 63 3.43 5.06 9.79
N GLY A 64 3.14 4.47 8.64
CA GLY A 64 1.79 4.03 8.32
C GLY A 64 1.77 3.02 7.18
N GLY A 65 0.56 2.60 6.81
CA GLY A 65 0.35 1.72 5.69
C GLY A 65 -1.04 1.87 5.10
N VAL A 66 -1.19 1.46 3.85
CA VAL A 66 -2.42 1.59 3.08
C VAL A 66 -2.53 0.42 2.10
N THR A 67 -3.75 -0.01 1.82
CA THR A 67 -3.99 -0.93 0.71
C THR A 67 -3.99 -0.13 -0.60
N VAL A 68 -3.27 -0.61 -1.60
CA VAL A 68 -3.17 0.06 -2.91
C VAL A 68 -4.46 -0.20 -3.69
N ASN A 69 -5.49 0.59 -3.43
CA ASN A 69 -6.77 0.57 -4.14
C ASN A 69 -7.57 1.86 -3.88
N PRO A 70 -8.08 2.56 -4.91
CA PRO A 70 -7.80 2.36 -6.34
C PRO A 70 -6.38 2.83 -6.70
N TYR A 71 -5.87 2.32 -7.82
CA TYR A 71 -4.57 2.71 -8.37
C TYR A 71 -4.69 3.08 -9.85
N ARG A 72 -3.67 3.76 -10.37
CA ARG A 72 -3.49 4.06 -11.78
C ARG A 72 -2.01 3.96 -12.14
N ILE A 73 -1.73 3.37 -13.30
CA ILE A 73 -0.43 3.46 -13.97
C ILE A 73 -0.51 4.58 -15.01
N GLN A 74 0.44 5.53 -14.96
CA GLN A 74 0.55 6.62 -15.92
C GLN A 74 1.31 6.18 -17.18
N PRO A 75 1.25 6.92 -18.31
CA PRO A 75 1.96 6.55 -19.54
C PRO A 75 3.49 6.43 -19.40
N ASP A 76 4.08 7.07 -18.40
CA ASP A 76 5.49 6.99 -18.03
C ASP A 76 5.81 5.84 -17.05
N ASN A 77 4.83 4.95 -16.81
CA ASN A 77 4.85 3.85 -15.84
C ASN A 77 4.92 4.29 -14.37
N THR A 78 4.57 5.55 -14.06
CA THR A 78 4.42 5.97 -12.67
C THR A 78 3.17 5.34 -12.06
N LEU A 79 3.34 4.54 -11.01
CA LEU A 79 2.24 4.03 -10.18
C LEU A 79 1.73 5.16 -9.29
N SER A 80 0.43 5.41 -9.29
CA SER A 80 -0.23 6.40 -8.43
C SER A 80 -1.44 5.81 -7.74
N PHE A 81 -1.61 6.12 -6.46
CA PHE A 81 -2.76 5.70 -5.66
C PHE A 81 -3.03 6.74 -4.57
N SER A 82 -4.20 6.66 -3.96
CA SER A 82 -4.60 7.58 -2.91
C SER A 82 -5.50 6.91 -1.90
N ASP A 83 -5.56 7.50 -0.71
CA ASP A 83 -6.52 7.14 0.32
C ASP A 83 -7.20 8.40 0.86
N THR A 84 -8.45 8.24 1.28
CA THR A 84 -9.21 9.29 1.95
C THR A 84 -9.50 8.80 3.36
N HIS A 85 -8.93 9.50 4.34
CA HIS A 85 -9.07 9.16 5.74
C HIS A 85 -9.93 10.23 6.44
N PHE A 86 -11.21 9.92 6.66
CA PHE A 86 -12.07 10.72 7.54
C PHE A 86 -11.83 10.30 8.99
N THR A 87 -11.53 11.27 9.85
CA THR A 87 -11.20 10.99 11.25
C THR A 87 -11.45 12.22 12.14
N VAL A 88 -11.16 12.10 13.43
CA VAL A 88 -11.20 13.19 14.41
C VAL A 88 -9.79 13.54 14.86
N ARG A 89 -9.49 14.84 14.95
CA ARG A 89 -8.24 15.34 15.51
C ARG A 89 -8.26 15.15 17.05
N SER A 90 -7.10 15.28 17.69
CA SER A 90 -6.94 15.22 19.15
C SER A 90 -7.81 16.22 19.93
N ASP A 91 -8.24 17.32 19.30
CA ASP A 91 -9.16 18.32 19.87
C ASP A 91 -10.65 17.97 19.68
N GLY A 92 -10.95 16.81 19.08
CA GLY A 92 -12.32 16.33 18.82
C GLY A 92 -12.93 16.86 17.52
N THR A 93 -12.23 17.72 16.76
CA THR A 93 -12.77 18.27 15.51
C THR A 93 -12.70 17.25 14.36
N PRO A 94 -13.76 17.13 13.52
CA PRO A 94 -13.75 16.24 12.37
C PRO A 94 -12.86 16.81 11.25
N ILE A 95 -12.08 15.91 10.64
CA ILE A 95 -11.23 16.22 9.50
C ILE A 95 -11.38 15.17 8.40
N THR A 96 -11.12 15.58 7.16
CA THR A 96 -10.84 14.68 6.05
C THR A 96 -9.39 14.87 5.64
N GLN A 97 -8.65 13.76 5.56
CA GLN A 97 -7.30 13.73 5.06
C GLN A 97 -7.26 13.03 3.70
N PHE A 98 -6.66 13.68 2.69
CA PHE A 98 -6.35 13.05 1.41
C PHE A 98 -4.86 12.72 1.35
N LEU A 99 -4.56 11.44 1.21
CA LEU A 99 -3.22 10.89 1.09
C LEU A 99 -2.99 10.51 -0.36
N ARG A 100 -1.92 11.01 -0.98
CA ARG A 100 -1.58 10.70 -2.36
C ARG A 100 -0.16 10.17 -2.44
N TYR A 101 0.01 9.14 -3.24
CA TYR A 101 1.27 8.45 -3.45
C TYR A 101 1.53 8.37 -4.94
N SER A 102 2.77 8.63 -5.35
CA SER A 102 3.25 8.34 -6.70
C SER A 102 4.64 7.72 -6.63
N ILE A 103 4.90 6.67 -7.40
CA ILE A 103 6.20 6.00 -7.43
C ILE A 103 6.58 5.83 -8.90
N ASP A 104 7.67 6.47 -9.30
CA ASP A 104 8.19 6.35 -10.67
C ASP A 104 9.08 5.11 -10.83
N THR A 105 9.47 4.82 -12.07
CA THR A 105 10.31 3.66 -12.41
C THR A 105 11.75 3.76 -11.89
N SER A 106 12.21 4.95 -11.48
CA SER A 106 13.50 5.11 -10.79
C SER A 106 13.43 4.69 -9.31
N GLY A 107 12.23 4.45 -8.80
CA GLY A 107 11.97 4.17 -7.39
C GLY A 107 11.84 5.45 -6.54
N THR A 108 11.75 6.62 -7.16
CA THR A 108 11.43 7.85 -6.44
C THR A 108 9.95 7.82 -6.08
N ALA A 109 9.66 7.86 -4.78
CA ALA A 109 8.31 7.83 -4.25
C ALA A 109 7.95 9.20 -3.66
N ARG A 110 6.83 9.77 -4.07
CA ARG A 110 6.31 11.01 -3.51
C ARG A 110 5.04 10.73 -2.72
N PHE A 111 5.01 11.24 -1.50
CA PHE A 111 3.85 11.21 -0.63
C PHE A 111 3.37 12.63 -0.38
N SER A 112 2.06 12.88 -0.45
CA SER A 112 1.47 14.15 -0.04
C SER A 112 0.23 13.92 0.81
N SER A 113 0.06 14.78 1.81
CA SER A 113 -1.07 14.76 2.73
C SER A 113 -1.73 16.13 2.73
N TYR A 114 -3.04 16.16 2.53
CA TYR A 114 -3.89 17.34 2.62
C TYR A 114 -4.90 17.10 3.72
N ILE A 115 -4.93 17.96 4.74
CA ILE A 115 -5.91 17.90 5.83
C ILE A 115 -6.88 19.05 5.68
N PHE A 116 -8.17 18.73 5.60
CA PHE A 116 -9.27 19.67 5.50
C PHE A 116 -10.14 19.62 6.76
N ALA A 117 -10.52 20.79 7.26
CA ALA A 117 -11.52 20.90 8.32
C ALA A 117 -12.92 20.66 7.75
N MET A 118 -13.74 19.90 8.48
CA MET A 118 -15.11 19.60 8.12
C MET A 118 -16.10 20.53 8.85
N PRO A 119 -17.26 20.86 8.26
CA PRO A 119 -17.78 20.36 6.98
C PRO A 119 -17.39 21.20 5.76
N ALA A 120 -16.75 22.36 5.96
CA ALA A 120 -16.50 23.33 4.90
C ALA A 120 -15.37 22.95 3.92
N TYR A 121 -14.65 21.85 4.17
CA TYR A 121 -13.44 21.45 3.44
C TYR A 121 -12.41 22.59 3.34
N THR A 122 -12.20 23.33 4.43
CA THR A 122 -11.17 24.37 4.49
C THR A 122 -9.80 23.73 4.70
N LEU A 123 -8.83 23.97 3.81
CA LEU A 123 -7.48 23.43 3.94
C LEU A 123 -6.82 23.93 5.23
N GLN A 124 -6.38 23.00 6.08
CA GLN A 124 -5.72 23.31 7.36
C GLN A 124 -4.22 23.03 7.31
N SER A 125 -3.82 22.00 6.58
CA SER A 125 -2.41 21.60 6.47
C SER A 125 -2.17 20.87 5.17
N GLN A 126 -1.02 21.12 4.57
CA GLN A 126 -0.52 20.39 3.42
C GLN A 126 0.98 20.14 3.62
N VAL A 127 1.39 18.88 3.45
CA VAL A 127 2.79 18.48 3.48
C VAL A 127 3.08 17.54 2.33
N SER A 128 4.32 17.49 1.89
CA SER A 128 4.76 16.52 0.87
C SER A 128 6.20 16.09 1.15
N TYR A 129 6.47 14.82 0.90
CA TYR A 129 7.74 14.19 1.15
C TYR A 129 8.19 13.40 -0.08
N THR A 130 9.49 13.45 -0.36
CA THR A 130 10.17 12.55 -1.29
C THR A 130 10.85 11.44 -0.51
N CYS A 131 10.55 10.22 -0.90
CA CYS A 131 11.01 8.97 -0.34
C CYS A 131 11.63 8.12 -1.46
N LYS A 132 12.23 7.00 -1.09
CA LYS A 132 12.71 5.99 -2.04
C LYS A 132 12.02 4.65 -1.80
N LEU A 133 11.64 3.98 -2.88
CA LEU A 133 11.09 2.62 -2.86
C LEU A 133 12.13 1.64 -2.31
N GLY A 134 11.70 0.75 -1.42
CA GLY A 134 12.56 -0.16 -0.67
C GLY A 134 13.10 0.45 0.63
N GLU A 135 13.02 1.78 0.81
CA GLU A 135 13.45 2.48 2.02
C GLU A 135 12.25 3.10 2.76
N GLY A 136 11.99 4.39 2.56
CA GLY A 136 10.90 5.12 3.19
C GLY A 136 9.51 4.76 2.65
N VAL A 137 9.44 4.12 1.47
CA VAL A 137 8.22 3.49 0.97
C VAL A 137 8.53 2.06 0.57
N LYS A 138 7.65 1.12 0.91
CA LYS A 138 7.75 -0.28 0.49
C LYS A 138 6.41 -0.78 0.01
N LEU A 139 6.43 -1.65 -0.99
CA LEU A 139 5.26 -2.30 -1.55
C LEU A 139 5.34 -3.79 -1.25
N PHE A 140 4.20 -4.40 -0.93
CA PHE A 140 4.10 -5.83 -0.67
C PHE A 140 2.89 -6.39 -1.40
N ALA A 141 3.06 -7.55 -2.04
CA ALA A 141 1.96 -8.30 -2.62
C ALA A 141 1.72 -9.60 -1.83
N ARG A 142 0.46 -10.01 -1.73
CA ARG A 142 0.05 -11.27 -1.11
C ARG A 142 -0.28 -12.31 -2.18
N PHE A 143 0.47 -13.40 -2.23
CA PHE A 143 0.34 -14.47 -3.24
C PHE A 143 -0.46 -15.66 -2.76
#